data_AF-A0A2G9XCQ0-F1
#
_entry.id   AF-A0A2G9XCQ0-F1
#
_cell.length_a   1.000
_cell.length_b   1.000
_cell.length_c   1.000
_cell.angle_alpha   90.00
_cell.angle_beta   90.00
_cell.angle_gamma   90.00
#
_symmetry.space_group_name_H-M   'P 1'
#
loop_
_entity.id
_entity.type
_entity.pdbx_description
1 polymer ?
#
loop_
_entity_poly.entity_id
_entity_poly.type
_entity_poly.pdbx_seq_one_letter_code
_entity_poly.pdbx_strand_id
1 'polypeptide(L)'
;MGEIITVSIVSGPEIKKLNKKYRGKDRPTDVLSFNLDEKLPNGDFMLGEVIVNKDQAKRQAKDYENSYKEEIAELVEHGVLHLLGVNHEGDG
;
A
#
# COMPACT_ATOMS: atom_id res chain seq x y z
N MET A 1 7.78 22.41 6.56
CA MET A 1 6.68 22.08 5.64
C MET A 1 7.15 20.85 4.88
N GLY A 2 6.69 19.68 5.31
CA GLY A 2 7.04 18.40 4.70
C GLY A 2 5.85 17.77 4.02
N GLU A 3 6.13 16.82 3.13
CA GLU A 3 5.14 15.90 2.57
C GLU A 3 5.15 14.61 3.40
N ILE A 4 3.98 14.07 3.69
CA ILE A 4 3.78 12.92 4.57
C ILE A 4 3.09 11.80 3.79
N ILE A 5 3.67 10.61 3.87
CA ILE A 5 3.03 9.35 3.46
C ILE A 5 2.97 8.44 4.69
N THR A 6 1.81 7.87 4.96
CA THR A 6 1.65 6.85 6.00
C THR A 6 1.81 5.46 5.39
N VAL A 7 2.59 4.60 6.03
CA VAL A 7 2.74 3.19 5.63
C VAL A 7 2.24 2.28 6.75
N SER A 8 1.22 1.47 6.44
CA SER A 8 0.57 0.55 7.37
C SER A 8 0.82 -0.90 6.94
N ILE A 9 1.45 -1.71 7.78
CA ILE A 9 1.67 -3.14 7.51
C ILE A 9 0.61 -3.95 8.26
N VAL A 10 -0.29 -4.58 7.51
CA VAL A 10 -1.51 -5.22 8.03
C VAL A 10 -1.58 -6.70 7.65
N SER A 11 -2.49 -7.42 8.30
CA SER A 11 -2.78 -8.82 7.97
C SER A 11 -3.66 -8.97 6.73
N GLY A 12 -3.66 -10.15 6.11
CA GLY A 12 -4.53 -10.49 4.97
C GLY A 12 -6.03 -10.32 5.25
N PRO A 13 -6.56 -10.77 6.40
CA PRO A 13 -7.95 -10.52 6.78
C PRO A 13 -8.29 -9.03 6.92
N GLU A 14 -7.34 -8.23 7.39
CA GLU A 14 -7.51 -6.79 7.57
C GLU A 14 -7.53 -6.06 6.23
N ILE A 15 -6.55 -6.30 5.35
CA ILE A 15 -6.54 -5.68 4.02
C ILE A 15 -7.73 -6.13 3.18
N LYS A 16 -8.23 -7.37 3.34
CA LYS A 16 -9.45 -7.83 2.67
C LYS A 16 -10.67 -6.99 3.09
N LYS A 17 -10.81 -6.67 4.39
CA LYS A 17 -11.89 -5.80 4.88
C LYS A 17 -11.77 -4.40 4.28
N LEU A 18 -10.56 -3.86 4.22
CA LEU A 18 -10.29 -2.54 3.64
C LEU A 18 -10.58 -2.52 2.13
N ASN A 19 -10.14 -3.54 1.39
CA ASN A 19 -10.38 -3.68 -0.04
C ASN A 19 -11.88 -3.79 -0.36
N LYS A 20 -12.64 -4.53 0.46
CA LYS A 20 -14.10 -4.59 0.35
C LYS A 20 -14.73 -3.23 0.64
N LYS A 21 -14.30 -2.57 1.72
CA LYS A 21 -14.87 -1.28 2.15
C LYS A 21 -14.64 -0.16 1.13
N TYR A 22 -13.44 -0.04 0.60
CA TYR A 22 -13.06 1.12 -0.22
C TYR A 22 -13.03 0.85 -1.74
N ARG A 23 -12.82 -0.40 -2.16
CA ARG A 23 -12.81 -0.79 -3.60
C ARG A 23 -13.93 -1.76 -3.98
N GLY A 24 -14.79 -2.16 -3.05
CA GLY A 24 -15.89 -3.11 -3.31
C GLY A 24 -15.43 -4.56 -3.58
N LYS A 25 -14.14 -4.87 -3.41
CA LYS A 25 -13.55 -6.18 -3.74
C LYS A 25 -13.42 -7.04 -2.49
N ASP A 26 -14.22 -8.10 -2.38
CA ASP A 26 -14.20 -9.04 -1.24
C ASP A 26 -13.09 -10.10 -1.34
N ARG A 27 -11.85 -9.64 -1.57
CA ARG A 27 -10.64 -10.47 -1.66
C ARG A 27 -9.45 -9.72 -1.07
N PRO A 28 -8.45 -10.41 -0.49
CA PRO A 28 -7.19 -9.76 -0.16
C PRO A 28 -6.53 -9.21 -1.43
N THR A 29 -5.69 -8.22 -1.25
CA THR A 29 -4.77 -7.67 -2.25
C THR A 29 -3.40 -7.55 -1.60
N ASP A 30 -2.37 -7.25 -2.39
CA ASP A 30 -1.00 -7.18 -1.89
C ASP A 30 -0.74 -5.83 -1.25
N VAL A 31 -1.26 -4.76 -1.89
CA VAL A 31 -1.20 -3.39 -1.39
C VAL A 31 -2.45 -2.59 -1.77
N LEU A 32 -2.76 -1.57 -0.97
CA LEU A 32 -3.74 -0.53 -1.26
C LEU A 32 -3.07 0.84 -1.12
N SER A 33 -3.28 1.73 -2.09
CA SER A 33 -2.84 3.12 -2.03
C SER A 33 -4.06 4.05 -2.04
N PHE A 34 -4.05 5.06 -1.16
CA PHE A 34 -5.08 6.08 -1.02
C PHE A 34 -4.46 7.48 -1.09
N ASN A 35 -4.77 8.23 -2.15
CA ASN A 35 -4.42 9.64 -2.25
C ASN A 35 -5.36 10.45 -1.35
N LEU A 36 -4.79 11.28 -0.48
CA LEU A 36 -5.54 12.11 0.46
C LEU A 36 -5.44 13.61 0.11
N ASP A 37 -4.28 14.04 -0.40
CA ASP A 37 -4.02 15.42 -0.84
C ASP A 37 -4.50 16.50 0.15
N GLU A 38 -4.20 16.30 1.45
CA GLU A 38 -4.74 17.11 2.55
C GLU A 38 -3.66 17.97 3.22
N LYS A 39 -3.96 19.26 3.45
CA LYS A 39 -3.10 20.14 4.23
C LYS A 39 -3.40 20.05 5.73
N LEU A 40 -2.40 19.66 6.52
CA LEU A 40 -2.52 19.49 7.96
C LEU A 40 -2.40 20.83 8.73
N PRO A 41 -2.96 20.93 9.96
CA PRO A 41 -2.90 22.15 10.77
C PRO A 41 -1.49 22.62 11.13
N ASN A 42 -0.53 21.70 11.20
CA ASN A 42 0.88 22.01 11.47
C ASN A 42 1.63 22.54 10.22
N GLY A 43 0.95 22.64 9.08
CA GLY A 43 1.49 23.11 7.81
C GLY A 43 2.03 22.01 6.91
N ASP A 44 2.11 20.75 7.34
CA ASP A 44 2.54 19.65 6.48
C ASP A 44 1.45 19.24 5.49
N PHE A 45 1.83 18.51 4.45
CA PHE A 45 0.94 18.03 3.40
C PHE A 45 0.88 16.51 3.40
N MET A 46 -0.30 15.94 3.62
CA MET A 46 -0.53 14.50 3.60
C MET A 46 -0.84 14.06 2.17
N LEU A 47 0.14 13.41 1.54
CA LEU A 47 0.01 12.87 0.19
C LEU A 47 -0.96 11.68 0.18
N GLY A 48 -0.80 10.75 1.13
CA GLY A 48 -1.65 9.58 1.17
C GLY A 48 -1.21 8.49 2.14
N GLU A 49 -1.83 7.33 1.96
CA GLU A 49 -1.58 6.12 2.74
C GLU A 49 -1.30 4.93 1.82
N VAL A 50 -0.28 4.14 2.18
CA VAL A 50 0.05 2.85 1.59
C VAL A 50 -0.16 1.75 2.62
N ILE A 51 -1.02 0.79 2.31
CA ILE A 51 -1.37 -0.33 3.20
C ILE A 51 -0.88 -1.63 2.59
N VAL A 52 0.09 -2.28 3.23
CA VAL A 52 0.78 -3.48 2.73
C VAL A 52 0.31 -4.74 3.47
N ASN A 53 0.03 -5.79 2.71
CA ASN A 53 -0.37 -7.09 3.23
C ASN A 53 0.84 -7.97 3.55
N LYS A 54 1.19 -8.08 4.84
CA LYS A 54 2.33 -8.90 5.28
C LYS A 54 2.18 -10.40 4.97
N ASP A 55 0.95 -10.90 4.94
CA ASP A 55 0.70 -12.32 4.69
C ASP A 55 0.93 -12.67 3.22
N GLN A 56 0.67 -11.72 2.30
CA GLN A 56 1.02 -11.87 0.89
C GLN A 56 2.51 -11.69 0.65
N ALA A 57 3.12 -10.64 1.22
CA ALA A 57 4.55 -10.42 1.11
C ALA A 57 5.35 -11.65 1.59
N LYS A 58 4.89 -12.34 2.65
CA LYS A 58 5.53 -13.57 3.12
C LYS A 58 5.40 -14.75 2.15
N ARG A 59 4.30 -14.83 1.39
CA ARG A 59 4.11 -15.86 0.36
C ARG A 59 4.96 -15.56 -0.86
N GLN A 60 4.89 -14.33 -1.37
CA GLN A 60 5.67 -13.85 -2.51
C GLN A 60 7.17 -13.99 -2.27
N ALA A 61 7.67 -13.60 -1.08
CA ALA A 61 9.06 -13.81 -0.71
C ALA A 61 9.50 -15.28 -0.84
N LYS A 62 8.63 -16.23 -0.46
CA LYS A 62 8.93 -17.66 -0.63
C LYS A 62 8.87 -18.08 -2.10
N ASP A 63 7.86 -17.62 -2.84
CA ASP A 63 7.60 -18.04 -4.22
C ASP A 63 8.63 -17.45 -5.21
N TYR A 64 9.17 -16.27 -4.91
CA TYR A 64 10.17 -15.56 -5.72
C TYR A 64 11.61 -15.75 -5.21
N GLU A 65 11.81 -16.59 -4.19
CA GLU A 65 13.11 -16.78 -3.54
C GLU A 65 13.75 -15.46 -3.05
N ASN A 66 12.92 -14.50 -2.65
CA ASN A 66 13.29 -13.17 -2.17
C ASN A 66 13.23 -13.10 -0.63
N SER A 67 13.85 -12.10 0.01
CA SER A 67 13.63 -11.92 1.45
C SER A 67 12.28 -11.25 1.71
N TYR A 68 11.68 -11.55 2.88
CA TYR A 68 10.45 -10.88 3.32
C TYR A 68 10.61 -9.34 3.40
N LYS A 69 11.83 -8.86 3.68
CA LYS A 69 12.10 -7.42 3.77
C LYS A 69 12.13 -6.77 2.38
N GLU A 70 12.72 -7.46 1.39
CA GLU A 70 12.73 -7.00 0.00
C GLU A 70 11.31 -6.94 -0.55
N GLU A 71 10.49 -7.98 -0.33
CA GLU A 71 9.10 -7.97 -0.80
C GLU A 71 8.26 -6.84 -0.17
N ILE A 72 8.43 -6.58 1.14
CA ILE A 72 7.76 -5.44 1.77
C ILE A 72 8.23 -4.11 1.16
N ALA A 73 9.53 -3.98 0.88
CA ALA A 73 10.08 -2.77 0.27
C ALA A 73 9.52 -2.55 -1.15
N GLU A 74 9.45 -3.59 -1.97
CA GLU A 74 8.87 -3.55 -3.31
C GLU A 74 7.38 -3.17 -3.28
N LEU A 75 6.59 -3.73 -2.36
CA LEU A 75 5.18 -3.38 -2.21
C LEU A 75 4.98 -1.94 -1.72
N VAL A 76 5.85 -1.44 -0.84
CA VAL A 76 5.83 -0.03 -0.42
C VAL A 76 6.22 0.87 -1.58
N GLU A 77 7.29 0.55 -2.31
CA GLU A 77 7.73 1.31 -3.49
C GLU A 77 6.60 1.40 -4.51
N HIS A 78 6.02 0.27 -4.90
CA HIS A 78 4.89 0.20 -5.81
C HIS A 78 3.71 1.04 -5.30
N GLY A 79 3.37 0.91 -4.01
CA GLY A 79 2.31 1.70 -3.39
C GLY A 79 2.56 3.21 -3.44
N VAL A 80 3.79 3.66 -3.21
CA VAL A 80 4.21 5.07 -3.27
C VAL A 80 4.21 5.59 -4.72
N LEU A 81 4.71 4.80 -5.68
CA LEU A 81 4.68 5.18 -7.10
C LEU A 81 3.24 5.44 -7.57
N HIS A 82 2.28 4.63 -7.14
CA HIS A 82 0.87 4.88 -7.38
C HIS A 82 0.36 6.19 -6.77
N LEU A 83 0.79 6.54 -5.56
CA LEU A 83 0.43 7.84 -4.96
C LEU A 83 0.95 9.00 -5.82
N LEU A 84 2.13 8.85 -6.41
CA LEU A 84 2.75 9.84 -7.29
C LEU A 84 2.18 9.86 -8.72
N GLY A 85 1.13 9.07 -8.99
CA GLY A 85 0.48 9.01 -10.30
C GLY A 85 1.21 8.17 -11.35
N VAL A 86 2.25 7.42 -10.95
CA VAL A 86 2.90 6.43 -11.80
C VAL A 86 2.09 5.14 -11.69
N ASN A 87 1.36 4.80 -12.75
CA ASN A 87 0.55 3.58 -12.82
C ASN A 87 1.21 2.57 -13.77
N HIS A 88 1.19 1.28 -13.44
CA HIS A 88 1.57 0.22 -14.37
C HIS A 88 0.33 -0.38 -15.04
N GLU A 89 0.51 -1.01 -16.20
CA GLU A 89 -0.58 -1.75 -16.85
C GLU A 89 -0.89 -3.02 -16.02
N GLY A 90 -2.09 -3.11 -15.44
CA GLY A 90 -2.57 -4.31 -14.75
C GLY A 90 -3.09 -4.12 -13.32
N ASP A 91 -3.03 -2.90 -12.76
CA ASP A 91 -3.38 -2.60 -11.35
C ASP A 91 -4.90 -2.58 -11.04
N GLY A 92 -5.66 -3.33 -11.84
CA GLY A 92 -7.11 -3.35 -12.03
C GLY A 92 -7.96 -4.01 -10.97
#